data_AF-A0A6L3NPE1-F1
#
_entry.id   AF-A0A6L3NPE1-F1
#
_cell.length_a   1.000
_cell.length_b   1.000
_cell.length_c   1.000
_cell.angle_alpha   90.00
_cell.angle_beta   90.00
_cell.angle_gamma   90.00
#
_symmetry.space_group_name_H-M   'P 1'
#
loop_
_entity.id
_entity.type
_entity.pdbx_description
1 polymer ?
#
loop_
_entity_poly.entity_id
_entity_poly.type
_entity_poly.pdbx_seq_one_letter_code
_entity_poly.pdbx_strand_id
1 'polypeptide(L)'
;MKIRFFVDGNIAGWAQFGLILLGIAMVYCGLAFNFLPNAIAILLIIFGLPISAVGGYASRAKALGLKPFDKSYRKARDSYKTKDDEENLSK
;
A
#
# COMPACT_ATOMS: atom_id res chain seq x y z
N MET A 1 -5.43 4.31 -22.59
CA MET A 1 -4.83 3.37 -21.61
C MET A 1 -5.56 3.51 -20.29
N LYS A 2 -5.93 2.40 -19.62
CA LYS A 2 -6.62 2.43 -18.32
C LYS A 2 -5.57 2.31 -17.21
N ILE A 3 -5.44 3.35 -16.38
CA ILE A 3 -4.48 3.39 -15.28
C ILE A 3 -4.92 2.39 -14.21
N ARG A 4 -4.01 1.47 -13.82
CA ARG A 4 -4.25 0.46 -12.77
C ARG A 4 -3.42 0.81 -11.54
N PHE A 5 -4.08 0.98 -10.39
CA PHE A 5 -3.42 1.26 -9.10
C PHE A 5 -2.88 0.02 -8.40
N PHE A 6 -3.45 -1.16 -8.68
CA PHE A 6 -2.99 -2.43 -8.14
C PHE A 6 -2.59 -3.37 -9.28
N VAL A 7 -1.37 -3.89 -9.18
CA VAL A 7 -0.76 -4.82 -10.15
C VAL A 7 -0.08 -5.91 -9.36
N ASP A 8 -0.40 -7.16 -9.67
CA ASP A 8 0.17 -8.36 -9.03
C ASP A 8 0.10 -8.38 -7.50
N GLY A 9 -1.02 -7.88 -6.93
CA GLY A 9 -1.24 -7.88 -5.49
C GLY A 9 -0.40 -6.86 -4.70
N ASN A 10 0.19 -5.88 -5.39
CA ASN A 10 0.85 -4.73 -4.79
C ASN A 10 0.38 -3.42 -5.47
N ILE A 11 0.69 -2.28 -4.85
CA ILE A 11 0.53 -0.95 -5.46
C ILE A 11 1.39 -0.88 -6.73
N ALA A 12 0.83 -0.36 -7.81
CA ALA A 12 1.52 -0.24 -9.09
C ALA A 12 2.76 0.65 -8.98
N GLY A 13 3.85 0.32 -9.69
CA GLY A 13 5.13 1.02 -9.56
C GLY A 13 5.04 2.54 -9.78
N TRP A 14 4.21 2.98 -10.75
CA TRP A 14 3.98 4.41 -10.99
C TRP A 14 3.27 5.09 -9.80
N ALA A 15 2.37 4.38 -9.11
CA ALA A 15 1.66 4.88 -7.94
C ALA A 15 2.59 4.88 -6.71
N GLN A 16 3.47 3.88 -6.56
CA GLN A 16 4.52 3.88 -5.53
C GLN A 16 5.43 5.10 -5.67
N PHE A 17 5.90 5.36 -6.89
CA PHE A 17 6.72 6.53 -7.19
C PHE A 17 5.96 7.85 -6.96
N GLY A 18 4.70 7.90 -7.37
CA GLY A 18 3.81 9.04 -7.12
C GLY A 18 3.64 9.34 -5.63
N LEU A 19 3.46 8.33 -4.77
CA LEU A 19 3.36 8.50 -3.32
C LEU A 19 4.65 9.03 -2.70
N ILE A 20 5.81 8.52 -3.15
CA ILE A 20 7.12 9.02 -2.69
C ILE A 20 7.29 10.49 -3.05
N LEU A 21 7.07 10.84 -4.32
CA LEU A 21 7.19 12.23 -4.78
C LEU A 21 6.19 13.15 -4.09
N LEU A 22 4.94 12.73 -3.93
CA LEU A 22 3.91 13.51 -3.25
C LEU A 22 4.30 13.80 -1.80
N GLY A 23 4.74 12.78 -1.06
CA GLY A 23 5.15 12.96 0.33
C GLY A 23 6.37 13.88 0.48
N ILE A 24 7.37 13.74 -0.40
CA ILE A 24 8.53 14.64 -0.43
C ILE A 24 8.10 16.08 -0.75
N ALA A 25 7.22 16.26 -1.74
CA ALA A 25 6.70 17.56 -2.11
C ALA A 25 5.93 18.22 -0.95
N MET A 26 5.12 17.45 -0.20
CA MET A 26 4.44 17.96 1.00
C MET A 26 5.42 18.46 2.05
N VAL A 27 6.46 17.67 2.37
CA VAL A 27 7.50 18.09 3.32
C VAL A 27 8.21 19.35 2.83
N TYR A 28 8.61 19.39 1.55
CA TYR A 28 9.26 20.56 0.96
C TYR A 28 8.38 21.80 1.04
N CYS A 29 7.10 21.71 0.65
CA CYS A 29 6.16 22.83 0.72
C CYS A 29 5.94 23.32 2.16
N GLY A 30 5.83 22.40 3.13
CA GLY A 30 5.70 22.76 4.54
C GLY A 30 6.91 23.48 5.12
N LEU A 31 8.10 23.30 4.53
CA LEU A 31 9.32 23.98 4.95
C LEU A 31 9.62 25.25 4.14
N ALA A 32 9.31 25.27 2.84
CA ALA A 32 9.73 26.32 1.92
C ALA A 32 8.78 27.53 1.88
N PHE A 33 7.49 27.33 2.16
CA PHE A 33 6.48 28.39 2.05
C PHE A 33 6.23 29.10 3.38
N ASN A 34 6.93 30.21 3.59
CA ASN A 34 6.80 31.05 4.79
C ASN A 34 5.44 31.75 4.96
N PHE A 35 4.59 31.74 3.93
CA PHE A 35 3.24 32.33 3.99
C PHE A 35 2.18 31.35 4.50
N LEU A 36 2.51 30.07 4.68
CA LEU A 36 1.58 29.10 5.23
C LEU A 36 1.37 29.32 6.74
N PRO A 37 0.13 29.23 7.25
CA PRO A 37 -0.10 29.12 8.68
C PRO A 37 0.68 27.94 9.27
N ASN A 38 1.29 28.14 10.45
CA ASN A 38 2.14 27.14 11.10
C ASN A 38 1.47 25.77 11.24
N ALA A 39 0.16 25.75 11.56
CA ALA A 39 -0.59 24.50 11.67
C ALA A 39 -0.61 23.72 10.34
N ILE A 40 -0.79 24.40 9.21
CA ILE A 40 -0.84 23.75 7.88
C ILE A 40 0.55 23.26 7.49
N ALA A 41 1.59 24.06 7.71
CA ALA A 41 2.98 23.68 7.47
C ALA A 41 3.38 22.41 8.24
N ILE A 42 3.04 22.36 9.54
CA ILE A 42 3.28 21.20 10.40
C ILE A 42 2.51 19.97 9.90
N LEU A 43 1.23 20.12 9.54
CA LEU A 43 0.43 19.01 9.01
C LEU A 43 1.01 18.46 7.70
N LEU A 44 1.49 19.32 6.80
CA LEU A 44 2.14 18.88 5.57
C LEU A 44 3.37 18.02 5.83
N ILE A 45 4.20 18.39 6.80
CA ILE A 45 5.39 17.61 7.17
C ILE A 45 4.99 16.28 7.82
N ILE A 46 4.05 16.32 8.78
CA ILE A 46 3.58 15.14 9.50
C ILE A 46 2.97 14.11 8.56
N PHE A 47 2.20 14.53 7.55
CA PHE A 47 1.58 13.61 6.59
C PHE A 47 2.49 13.27 5.40
N GLY A 48 3.38 14.16 5.00
CA GLY A 48 4.29 13.93 3.88
C GLY A 48 5.24 12.75 4.13
N LEU A 49 5.75 12.62 5.35
CA LEU A 49 6.62 11.50 5.75
C LEU A 49 5.95 10.12 5.62
N PRO A 50 4.79 9.82 6.25
CA PRO A 50 4.13 8.53 6.12
C PRO A 50 3.63 8.27 4.70
N ILE A 51 3.17 9.29 3.96
CA ILE A 51 2.76 9.11 2.55
C ILE A 51 3.94 8.64 1.70
N SER A 52 5.11 9.28 1.86
CA SER A 52 6.33 8.85 1.17
C SER A 52 6.76 7.44 1.60
N ALA A 53 6.70 7.16 2.90
CA ALA A 53 7.03 5.86 3.46
C ALA A 53 6.17 4.73 2.87
N VAL A 54 4.86 4.92 2.71
CA VAL A 54 3.97 3.91 2.09
C VAL A 54 4.44 3.56 0.68
N GLY A 55 4.80 4.55 -0.14
CA GLY A 55 5.35 4.31 -1.47
C GLY A 55 6.69 3.54 -1.43
N GLY A 56 7.57 3.90 -0.50
CA GLY A 56 8.86 3.22 -0.29
C GLY A 56 8.71 1.77 0.20
N TYR A 57 7.84 1.51 1.17
CA TYR A 57 7.56 0.17 1.67
C TYR A 57 6.87 -0.71 0.63
N ALA A 58 5.95 -0.15 -0.17
CA ALA A 58 5.35 -0.88 -1.29
C ALA A 58 6.41 -1.28 -2.35
N SER A 59 7.36 -0.39 -2.63
CA SER A 59 8.51 -0.69 -3.50
C SER A 59 9.38 -1.82 -2.94
N ARG A 60 9.72 -1.78 -1.64
CA ARG A 60 10.46 -2.87 -0.97
C ARG A 60 9.68 -4.19 -0.99
N ALA A 61 8.37 -4.16 -0.73
CA ALA A 61 7.52 -5.33 -0.80
C ALA A 61 7.57 -5.97 -2.19
N LYS A 62 7.54 -5.16 -3.25
CA LYS A 62 7.69 -5.65 -4.63
C LYS A 62 9.06 -6.30 -4.87
N ALA A 63 10.14 -5.68 -4.40
CA ALA A 63 11.50 -6.23 -4.52
C ALA A 63 11.66 -7.56 -3.78
N LEU A 64 10.95 -7.75 -2.68
CA LEU A 64 10.91 -9.00 -1.91
C LEU A 64 9.87 -10.01 -2.43
N GLY A 65 9.17 -9.71 -3.52
CA GLY A 65 8.13 -10.58 -4.07
C GLY A 65 6.87 -10.68 -3.20
N LEU A 66 6.72 -9.81 -2.20
CA LEU A 66 5.54 -9.75 -1.32
C LEU A 66 4.35 -9.13 -2.07
N LYS A 67 3.19 -9.75 -1.92
CA LYS A 67 1.93 -9.35 -2.55
C LYS A 67 0.84 -9.09 -1.51
N PRO A 68 0.96 -8.00 -0.72
CA PRO A 68 0.10 -7.75 0.45
C PRO A 68 -1.40 -7.63 0.15
N PHE A 69 -1.78 -7.33 -1.10
CA PHE A 69 -3.17 -7.21 -1.55
C PHE A 69 -3.63 -8.39 -2.41
N ASP A 70 -2.83 -9.45 -2.52
CA ASP A 70 -3.23 -10.66 -3.24
C ASP A 70 -4.15 -11.56 -2.41
N LYS A 71 -4.97 -12.36 -3.08
CA LYS A 71 -5.91 -13.30 -2.46
C LYS A 71 -5.31 -14.69 -2.24
N SER A 72 -4.03 -14.90 -2.55
CA SER A 72 -3.33 -16.18 -2.38
C SER A 72 -3.44 -16.72 -0.95
N TYR A 73 -3.37 -15.86 0.06
CA TYR A 73 -3.61 -16.24 1.46
C TYR A 73 -5.00 -16.86 1.67
N ARG A 74 -6.06 -16.32 1.06
CA ARG A 74 -7.42 -16.85 1.19
C ARG A 74 -7.52 -18.25 0.57
N LYS A 75 -6.85 -18.48 -0.57
CA LYS A 75 -6.77 -19.79 -1.21
C LYS A 75 -6.03 -20.82 -0.34
N ALA A 76 -4.91 -20.43 0.27
CA ALA A 76 -4.18 -21.30 1.19
C ALA A 76 -5.00 -21.63 2.45
N ARG A 77 -5.72 -20.65 3.00
CA ARG A 77 -6.63 -20.88 4.13
C ARG A 77 -7.78 -21.83 3.77
N ASP A 78 -8.38 -21.64 2.60
CA ASP A 78 -9.49 -22.48 2.15
C ASP A 78 -9.05 -23.94 1.88
N SER A 79 -7.79 -24.19 1.50
CA SER A 79 -7.28 -25.57 1.35
C SER A 79 -7.11 -26.34 2.67
N TYR A 80 -7.09 -25.65 3.82
CA TYR A 80 -7.05 -26.29 5.14
C TYR A 80 -8.45 -26.56 5.72
N LYS A 81 -9.52 -26.10 5.07
CA LYS A 81 -10.87 -26.50 5.47
C LYS A 81 -11.02 -27.97 5.09
N THR A 82 -10.97 -28.85 6.09
CA THR A 82 -11.25 -30.27 5.93
C THR A 82 -12.63 -30.45 5.30
N LYS A 83 -12.76 -31.48 4.45
CA LYS A 83 -14.04 -31.95 3.90
C LYS A 83 -14.87 -32.67 4.98
N ASP A 84 -15.01 -32.09 6.17
CA ASP A 84 -15.71 -32.74 7.29
C ASP A 84 -17.23 -32.91 7.02
N ASP A 85 -17.74 -32.30 5.93
CA ASP A 85 -19.14 -32.41 5.51
C ASP A 85 -19.42 -33.50 4.45
N GLU A 86 -18.41 -34.19 3.90
CA GLU A 86 -18.64 -35.29 2.92
C GLU A 86 -18.62 -36.71 3.53
N GLU A 87 -18.14 -36.90 4.77
CA GLU A 87 -18.01 -38.25 5.38
C GLU A 87 -19.18 -38.64 6.32
N ASN A 88 -20.10 -37.73 6.64
CA ASN A 88 -21.27 -38.01 7.50
C ASN A 88 -22.59 -38.27 6.75
N LEU A 89 -22.55 -38.48 5.42
CA LEU A 89 -23.74 -38.80 4.61
C LEU A 89 -23.80 -40.25 4.08
N SER A 90 -22.89 -41.14 4.50
CA SER A 90 -22.84 -42.52 3.99
C SER A 90 -22.73 -43.63 5.04
N LYS A 91 -23.22 -43.43 6.28
CA LYS A 91 -23.42 -44.53 7.25
C LYS A 91 -24.83 -44.51 7.80
#